data_AF-A0A484MME7-F1
#
_entry.id   AF-A0A484MME7-F1
#
_cell.length_a   1.000
_cell.length_b   1.000
_cell.length_c   1.000
_cell.angle_alpha   90.00
_cell.angle_beta   90.00
_cell.angle_gamma   90.00
#
_symmetry.space_group_name_H-M   'P 1'
#
loop_
_entity.id
_entity.type
_entity.pdbx_description
1 polymer ?
#
loop_
_entity_poly.entity_id
_entity_poly.type
_entity_poly.pdbx_seq_one_letter_code
_entity_poly.pdbx_strand_id
1 'polypeptide(L)'
;MTCDLLLNLYMNSAQGMYLLKEVTSPLLWMLLISYMMVGMTYISWKEFHEFQSPRIRSANTHGTGCTLASCIAAELSKGSPMILAVKVAKQCVETALDYSKDIVIGNGLQGPFDHLLKLKSNALKSCRAHHFVPSDLFLYAVTDSRMNKKWGHSITDAVRAAVEGGASIIQLREKDAETLDFLEAAKACLEICRLHDVPLLINDRIDIALASGADGVHVGQSDMPAHAARALLGPDKIIGVSCKTPEQAHRAWAEGADYIGCGGVYPTNTKENNQTIGLDGLKSVCLASKLPVVAIGGIGISNAEAVMAMGLPNLKGVAVVSTLFDRECVATETRKLHKVLSQSATKAN
;
A
#
# COMPACT_ATOMS: atom_id res chain seq x y z
N MET A 1 -15.97 -4.41 -40.16
CA MET A 1 -14.86 -4.28 -39.20
C MET A 1 -15.48 -3.81 -37.89
N THR A 2 -16.01 -4.75 -37.12
CA THR A 2 -16.77 -4.57 -35.88
C THR A 2 -16.89 -5.94 -35.22
N CYS A 3 -17.17 -5.99 -33.90
CA CYS A 3 -17.04 -7.21 -33.12
C CYS A 3 -18.30 -8.07 -33.11
N ASP A 4 -18.18 -9.34 -33.51
CA ASP A 4 -19.15 -10.40 -33.24
C ASP A 4 -18.43 -11.59 -32.60
N LEU A 5 -18.46 -11.66 -31.26
CA LEU A 5 -17.74 -12.69 -30.49
C LEU A 5 -18.52 -13.03 -29.21
N LEU A 6 -19.74 -13.53 -29.40
CA LEU A 6 -20.64 -13.98 -28.33
C LEU A 6 -20.43 -15.47 -28.03
N LEU A 7 -19.85 -15.77 -26.87
CA LEU A 7 -19.64 -17.13 -26.38
C LEU A 7 -20.81 -17.55 -25.47
N ASN A 8 -21.63 -18.51 -25.90
CA ASN A 8 -22.71 -19.07 -25.08
C ASN A 8 -22.16 -20.13 -24.11
N LEU A 9 -22.58 -20.07 -22.84
CA LEU A 9 -22.21 -21.04 -21.80
C LEU A 9 -23.44 -21.89 -21.42
N TYR A 10 -23.29 -23.22 -21.45
CA TYR A 10 -24.41 -24.16 -21.24
C TYR A 10 -24.14 -25.33 -20.29
N MET A 11 -25.24 -25.85 -19.70
CA MET A 11 -25.34 -25.81 -18.24
C MET A 11 -26.47 -26.76 -17.71
N ASN A 12 -26.22 -28.00 -17.25
CA ASN A 12 -27.21 -28.73 -16.39
C ASN A 12 -26.64 -29.84 -15.49
N SER A 13 -27.39 -30.22 -14.45
CA SER A 13 -27.03 -31.23 -13.43
C SER A 13 -27.58 -32.63 -13.73
N ALA A 14 -26.70 -33.63 -13.82
CA ALA A 14 -26.99 -35.03 -13.48
C ALA A 14 -25.70 -35.87 -13.42
N GLN A 15 -24.93 -35.87 -14.51
CA GLN A 15 -23.73 -36.69 -14.70
C GLN A 15 -22.67 -35.83 -15.40
N GLY A 16 -21.49 -35.69 -14.79
CA GLY A 16 -20.51 -34.67 -15.17
C GLY A 16 -19.68 -35.05 -16.40
N MET A 17 -20.03 -34.52 -17.58
CA MET A 17 -19.19 -34.57 -18.78
C MET A 17 -19.51 -33.39 -19.69
N TYR A 18 -18.48 -32.64 -20.11
CA TYR A 18 -18.62 -31.46 -20.99
C TYR A 18 -17.53 -31.44 -22.06
N LEU A 19 -17.89 -30.94 -23.24
CA LEU A 19 -17.08 -30.90 -24.46
C LEU A 19 -17.07 -29.49 -25.03
N LEU A 20 -15.91 -29.05 -25.53
CA LEU A 20 -15.79 -27.90 -26.43
C LEU A 20 -15.53 -28.41 -27.85
N LYS A 21 -16.16 -27.79 -28.84
CA LYS A 21 -15.99 -28.08 -30.26
C LYS A 21 -16.21 -26.82 -31.07
N GLU A 22 -15.35 -26.57 -32.06
CA GLU A 22 -15.63 -25.56 -33.09
C GLU A 22 -16.84 -25.99 -33.93
N VAL A 23 -17.73 -25.05 -34.24
CA VAL A 23 -18.90 -25.27 -35.10
C VAL A 23 -18.84 -24.28 -36.26
N THR A 24 -18.61 -24.81 -37.46
CA THR A 24 -18.32 -24.04 -38.69
C THR A 24 -19.55 -23.88 -39.59
N SER A 25 -20.73 -23.61 -39.00
CA SER A 25 -21.98 -23.40 -39.76
C SER A 25 -22.97 -22.46 -39.04
N PRO A 26 -23.71 -21.56 -39.73
CA PRO A 26 -24.35 -20.41 -39.07
C PRO A 26 -25.79 -20.63 -38.56
N LEU A 27 -26.42 -21.77 -38.83
CA LEU A 27 -27.90 -21.92 -38.81
C LEU A 27 -28.53 -22.49 -37.53
N LEU A 28 -27.79 -22.59 -36.41
CA LEU A 28 -28.27 -23.26 -35.19
C LEU A 28 -28.12 -22.41 -33.91
N TRP A 29 -28.75 -21.22 -33.90
CA TRP A 29 -28.61 -20.19 -32.85
C TRP A 29 -29.80 -20.05 -31.88
N MET A 30 -30.83 -20.90 -31.99
CA MET A 30 -31.98 -20.91 -31.06
C MET A 30 -32.00 -22.21 -30.26
N LEU A 31 -32.35 -22.11 -28.96
CA LEU A 31 -32.18 -23.10 -27.88
C LEU A 31 -30.72 -23.17 -27.37
N LEU A 32 -30.37 -22.94 -26.09
CA LEU A 32 -31.15 -22.88 -24.83
C LEU A 32 -30.58 -21.85 -23.79
N ILE A 33 -31.26 -21.66 -22.62
CA ILE A 33 -30.83 -20.83 -21.45
C ILE A 33 -31.14 -21.56 -20.09
N SER A 34 -30.14 -22.01 -19.28
CA SER A 34 -30.21 -22.58 -17.88
C SER A 34 -28.94 -23.38 -17.44
N TYR A 35 -28.53 -23.43 -16.12
CA TYR A 35 -28.15 -24.58 -15.17
C TYR A 35 -26.78 -25.37 -14.80
N MET A 36 -25.48 -25.04 -15.01
CA MET A 36 -24.32 -25.89 -14.56
C MET A 36 -24.11 -25.93 -13.03
N MET A 37 -23.38 -26.96 -12.55
CA MET A 37 -22.15 -26.75 -11.76
C MET A 37 -21.12 -27.89 -11.98
N VAL A 38 -19.85 -27.64 -11.60
CA VAL A 38 -18.70 -28.59 -11.44
C VAL A 38 -17.98 -29.08 -12.72
N GLY A 39 -16.65 -28.94 -12.73
CA GLY A 39 -15.72 -29.59 -13.66
C GLY A 39 -15.34 -28.74 -14.88
N MET A 40 -14.04 -28.46 -15.07
CA MET A 40 -13.52 -27.81 -16.29
C MET A 40 -12.46 -28.68 -16.94
N THR A 41 -12.74 -29.07 -18.18
CA THR A 41 -11.89 -29.90 -19.04
C THR A 41 -11.59 -29.15 -20.33
N TYR A 42 -10.32 -29.12 -20.74
CA TYR A 42 -9.89 -28.61 -22.04
C TYR A 42 -9.62 -29.80 -22.98
N ILE A 43 -10.12 -29.73 -24.22
CA ILE A 43 -9.95 -30.78 -25.22
C ILE A 43 -9.34 -30.18 -26.49
N SER A 44 -8.06 -30.50 -26.69
CA SER A 44 -7.49 -30.63 -28.03
C SER A 44 -7.09 -32.10 -28.20
N TRP A 45 -7.20 -32.66 -29.41
CA TRP A 45 -7.13 -34.12 -29.64
C TRP A 45 -5.73 -34.75 -29.52
N LYS A 46 -4.85 -34.22 -28.66
CA LYS A 46 -3.53 -34.80 -28.35
C LYS A 46 -3.13 -34.72 -26.86
N GLU A 47 -3.53 -33.68 -26.12
CA GLU A 47 -3.14 -33.50 -24.71
C GLU A 47 -4.29 -32.94 -23.86
N PHE A 48 -4.33 -33.35 -22.59
CA PHE A 48 -5.34 -32.99 -21.58
C PHE A 48 -4.66 -32.37 -20.35
N HIS A 49 -5.27 -31.32 -19.79
CA HIS A 49 -4.80 -30.68 -18.56
C HIS A 49 -5.96 -30.37 -17.63
N GLU A 50 -5.86 -30.83 -16.38
CA GLU A 50 -6.84 -30.57 -15.33
C GLU A 50 -6.34 -29.48 -14.36
N PHE A 51 -7.25 -28.67 -13.84
CA PHE A 51 -6.94 -27.58 -12.90
C PHE A 51 -7.81 -27.66 -11.66
N GLN A 52 -7.42 -28.51 -10.71
CA GLN A 52 -8.11 -28.71 -9.43
C GLN A 52 -7.89 -27.54 -8.46
N SER A 53 -8.81 -27.38 -7.50
CA SER A 53 -8.67 -26.51 -6.31
C SER A 53 -9.71 -26.89 -5.24
N PRO A 54 -9.52 -26.49 -3.96
CA PRO A 54 -10.51 -26.69 -2.92
C PRO A 54 -11.82 -25.92 -3.19
N ARG A 55 -12.97 -26.52 -2.89
CA ARG A 55 -14.28 -25.86 -3.03
C ARG A 55 -14.50 -24.84 -1.91
N ILE A 56 -14.30 -23.56 -2.24
CA ILE A 56 -14.67 -22.42 -1.38
C ILE A 56 -16.19 -22.46 -1.13
N ARG A 57 -16.61 -22.31 0.13
CA ARG A 57 -18.02 -22.13 0.51
C ARG A 57 -18.33 -20.64 0.52
N SER A 58 -19.14 -20.18 -0.42
CA SER A 58 -19.61 -18.80 -0.53
C SER A 58 -20.99 -18.78 -1.18
N ALA A 59 -21.85 -17.83 -0.78
CA ALA A 59 -23.12 -17.55 -1.46
C ALA A 59 -22.93 -16.62 -2.68
N ASN A 60 -21.76 -16.02 -2.82
CA ASN A 60 -21.48 -14.96 -3.78
C ASN A 60 -20.82 -15.50 -5.05
N THR A 61 -21.51 -16.45 -5.70
CA THR A 61 -21.02 -17.19 -6.87
C THR A 61 -21.50 -16.61 -8.21
N HIS A 62 -22.41 -15.63 -8.18
CA HIS A 62 -23.02 -15.08 -9.40
C HIS A 62 -21.98 -14.33 -10.26
N GLY A 63 -21.94 -14.59 -11.57
CA GLY A 63 -21.01 -13.92 -12.49
C GLY A 63 -19.56 -14.45 -12.51
N THR A 64 -19.22 -15.44 -11.67
CA THR A 64 -17.90 -16.10 -11.64
C THR A 64 -17.42 -16.59 -13.02
N GLY A 65 -18.30 -17.25 -13.78
CA GLY A 65 -17.99 -17.73 -15.14
C GLY A 65 -17.69 -16.60 -16.13
N CYS A 66 -18.36 -15.45 -16.01
CA CYS A 66 -18.10 -14.27 -16.84
C CYS A 66 -16.71 -13.68 -16.53
N THR A 67 -16.35 -13.54 -15.25
CA THR A 67 -14.99 -13.12 -14.87
C THR A 67 -13.93 -14.12 -15.34
N LEU A 68 -14.21 -15.43 -15.30
CA LEU A 68 -13.28 -16.44 -15.79
C LEU A 68 -13.02 -16.27 -17.29
N ALA A 69 -14.07 -16.20 -18.11
CA ALA A 69 -13.98 -16.02 -19.55
C ALA A 69 -13.26 -14.72 -19.93
N SER A 70 -13.64 -13.60 -19.30
CA SER A 70 -13.00 -12.30 -19.52
C SER A 70 -11.53 -12.29 -19.07
N CYS A 71 -11.17 -13.00 -18.00
CA CYS A 71 -9.76 -13.15 -17.62
C CYS A 71 -8.97 -13.98 -18.63
N ILE A 72 -9.51 -15.10 -19.11
CA ILE A 72 -8.85 -15.91 -20.15
C ILE A 72 -8.61 -15.07 -21.41
N ALA A 73 -9.64 -14.39 -21.90
CA ALA A 73 -9.54 -13.50 -23.05
C ALA A 73 -8.50 -12.39 -22.84
N ALA A 74 -8.51 -11.72 -21.68
CA ALA A 74 -7.56 -10.65 -21.36
C ALA A 74 -6.10 -11.12 -21.25
N GLU A 75 -5.82 -12.32 -20.75
CA GLU A 75 -4.45 -12.86 -20.71
C GLU A 75 -4.00 -13.36 -22.09
N LEU A 76 -4.90 -13.97 -22.90
CA LEU A 76 -4.63 -14.35 -24.29
C LEU A 76 -4.30 -13.12 -25.15
N SER A 77 -5.02 -12.00 -24.98
CA SER A 77 -4.74 -10.73 -25.67
C SER A 77 -3.38 -10.11 -25.33
N LYS A 78 -2.72 -10.52 -24.24
CA LYS A 78 -1.33 -10.15 -23.91
C LYS A 78 -0.29 -11.11 -24.51
N GLY A 79 -0.71 -12.12 -25.27
CA GLY A 79 0.15 -13.18 -25.78
C GLY A 79 0.44 -14.31 -24.77
N SER A 80 -0.30 -14.41 -23.66
CA SER A 80 -0.11 -15.51 -22.71
C SER A 80 -0.53 -16.85 -23.34
N PRO A 81 0.25 -17.94 -23.21
CA PRO A 81 -0.17 -19.27 -23.64
C PRO A 81 -1.48 -19.70 -22.95
N MET A 82 -2.35 -20.45 -23.66
CA MET A 82 -3.68 -20.87 -23.18
C MET A 82 -3.65 -21.46 -21.75
N ILE A 83 -2.69 -22.35 -21.46
CA ILE A 83 -2.51 -22.97 -20.15
C ILE A 83 -2.17 -21.96 -19.05
N LEU A 84 -1.43 -20.90 -19.36
CA LEU A 84 -1.13 -19.81 -18.43
C LEU A 84 -2.36 -18.90 -18.23
N ALA A 85 -3.06 -18.55 -19.32
CA ALA A 85 -4.29 -17.75 -19.27
C ALA A 85 -5.37 -18.42 -18.40
N VAL A 86 -5.58 -19.74 -18.56
CA VAL A 86 -6.52 -20.52 -17.74
C VAL A 86 -6.09 -20.56 -16.26
N LYS A 87 -4.81 -20.79 -15.95
CA LYS A 87 -4.29 -20.73 -14.56
C LYS A 87 -4.53 -19.36 -13.91
N VAL A 88 -4.17 -18.28 -14.60
CA VAL A 88 -4.27 -16.89 -14.11
C VAL A 88 -5.74 -16.42 -13.99
N ALA A 89 -6.65 -16.96 -14.81
CA ALA A 89 -8.08 -16.73 -14.68
C ALA A 89 -8.68 -17.51 -13.50
N LYS A 90 -8.35 -18.81 -13.37
CA LYS A 90 -8.79 -19.67 -12.26
C LYS A 90 -8.43 -19.08 -10.90
N GLN A 91 -7.16 -18.72 -10.72
CA GLN A 91 -6.67 -18.07 -9.49
C GLN A 91 -7.43 -16.77 -9.19
N CYS A 92 -7.74 -15.96 -10.22
CA CYS A 92 -8.49 -14.72 -10.05
C CYS A 92 -9.91 -14.96 -9.50
N VAL A 93 -10.61 -15.98 -9.99
CA VAL A 93 -11.95 -16.34 -9.52
C VAL A 93 -11.89 -16.93 -8.11
N GLU A 94 -10.86 -17.69 -7.79
CA GLU A 94 -10.66 -18.28 -6.46
C GLU A 94 -10.36 -17.22 -5.39
N THR A 95 -9.44 -16.28 -5.65
CA THR A 95 -9.17 -15.16 -4.72
C THR A 95 -10.41 -14.28 -4.52
N ALA A 96 -11.20 -14.04 -5.57
CA ALA A 96 -12.42 -13.25 -5.47
C ALA A 96 -13.56 -14.00 -4.76
N LEU A 97 -13.70 -15.32 -4.95
CA LEU A 97 -14.66 -16.14 -4.20
C LEU A 97 -14.33 -16.21 -2.71
N ASP A 98 -13.03 -16.31 -2.35
CA ASP A 98 -12.61 -16.34 -0.95
C ASP A 98 -12.70 -14.97 -0.29
N TYR A 99 -12.39 -13.88 -1.01
CA TYR A 99 -12.64 -12.51 -0.54
C TYR A 99 -14.14 -12.22 -0.36
N SER A 100 -14.98 -12.66 -1.30
CA SER A 100 -16.43 -12.42 -1.25
C SER A 100 -17.19 -13.34 -0.31
N LYS A 101 -16.57 -14.31 0.38
CA LYS A 101 -17.30 -15.27 1.25
C LYS A 101 -17.98 -14.62 2.46
N ASP A 102 -17.37 -13.56 3.00
CA ASP A 102 -17.83 -12.84 4.20
C ASP A 102 -18.66 -11.58 3.87
N ILE A 103 -18.89 -11.30 2.58
CA ILE A 103 -19.60 -10.10 2.11
C ILE A 103 -21.11 -10.34 2.08
N VAL A 104 -21.85 -9.76 3.03
CA VAL A 104 -23.32 -9.85 3.07
C VAL A 104 -23.94 -8.63 2.38
N ILE A 105 -24.27 -8.75 1.10
CA ILE A 105 -24.92 -7.68 0.30
C ILE A 105 -26.18 -8.24 -0.38
N GLY A 106 -27.34 -7.70 0.02
CA GLY A 106 -28.65 -8.05 -0.52
C GLY A 106 -29.31 -9.26 0.15
N ASN A 107 -30.62 -9.43 -0.08
CA ASN A 107 -31.44 -10.48 0.54
C ASN A 107 -31.67 -11.69 -0.38
N GLY A 108 -30.81 -11.88 -1.39
CA GLY A 108 -30.93 -12.96 -2.38
C GLY A 108 -30.28 -14.26 -1.93
N LEU A 109 -30.77 -15.40 -2.43
CA LEU A 109 -30.16 -16.73 -2.24
C LEU A 109 -28.77 -16.89 -2.89
N GLN A 110 -28.38 -15.94 -3.74
CA GLN A 110 -27.03 -15.78 -4.30
C GLN A 110 -26.72 -14.28 -4.29
N GLY A 111 -25.55 -13.90 -3.76
CA GLY A 111 -25.12 -12.49 -3.73
C GLY A 111 -24.06 -12.15 -4.80
N PRO A 112 -23.65 -10.87 -4.88
CA PRO A 112 -22.75 -10.38 -5.91
C PRO A 112 -21.28 -10.76 -5.65
N PHE A 113 -20.58 -11.12 -6.72
CA PHE A 113 -19.13 -11.38 -6.74
C PHE A 113 -18.36 -10.09 -7.06
N ASP A 114 -17.26 -9.79 -6.36
CA ASP A 114 -16.45 -8.58 -6.64
C ASP A 114 -15.59 -8.75 -7.92
N HIS A 115 -16.21 -8.46 -9.06
CA HIS A 115 -15.56 -8.42 -10.37
C HIS A 115 -14.35 -7.46 -10.45
N LEU A 116 -14.26 -6.46 -9.57
CA LEU A 116 -13.23 -5.43 -9.59
C LEU A 116 -12.02 -5.76 -8.72
N LEU A 117 -12.03 -6.84 -7.93
CA LEU A 117 -10.91 -7.21 -7.05
C LEU A 117 -9.57 -7.29 -7.79
N LYS A 118 -9.54 -7.86 -9.02
CA LYS A 118 -8.30 -7.92 -9.81
C LYS A 118 -7.82 -6.53 -10.24
N LEU A 119 -8.73 -5.61 -10.57
CA LEU A 119 -8.41 -4.23 -10.94
C LEU A 119 -7.91 -3.42 -9.75
N LYS A 120 -8.55 -3.52 -8.59
CA LYS A 120 -8.03 -3.01 -7.30
C LYS A 120 -6.60 -3.53 -7.05
N SER A 121 -6.39 -4.84 -7.21
CA SER A 121 -5.07 -5.47 -7.04
C SER A 121 -4.05 -5.10 -8.12
N ASN A 122 -4.48 -4.74 -9.34
CA ASN A 122 -3.59 -4.43 -10.46
C ASN A 122 -3.19 -2.95 -10.49
N ALA A 123 -4.03 -2.04 -10.00
CA ALA A 123 -3.61 -0.68 -9.66
C ALA A 123 -2.49 -0.71 -8.60
N LEU A 124 -2.61 -1.62 -7.62
CA LEU A 124 -1.55 -1.88 -6.65
C LEU A 124 -0.30 -2.53 -7.29
N LYS A 125 -0.44 -3.59 -8.11
CA LYS A 125 0.68 -4.33 -8.75
C LYS A 125 1.38 -3.60 -9.90
N SER A 126 0.78 -2.56 -10.49
CA SER A 126 1.47 -1.68 -11.44
C SER A 126 2.54 -0.84 -10.74
N CYS A 127 2.47 -0.74 -9.41
CA CYS A 127 3.53 -0.24 -8.56
C CYS A 127 4.30 -1.45 -8.02
N ARG A 128 5.63 -1.36 -7.87
CA ARG A 128 6.27 -2.18 -6.83
C ARG A 128 5.77 -1.65 -5.49
N ALA A 129 4.93 -2.41 -4.81
CA ALA A 129 4.59 -2.12 -3.42
C ALA A 129 5.87 -2.34 -2.61
N HIS A 130 6.51 -1.26 -2.15
CA HIS A 130 7.65 -1.34 -1.25
C HIS A 130 7.20 -2.05 0.02
N HIS A 131 7.69 -3.27 0.26
CA HIS A 131 7.33 -4.02 1.45
C HIS A 131 8.03 -3.37 2.64
N PHE A 132 7.27 -2.64 3.45
CA PHE A 132 7.78 -1.90 4.60
C PHE A 132 8.63 -2.78 5.51
N VAL A 133 9.87 -2.39 5.71
CA VAL A 133 10.78 -3.02 6.66
C VAL A 133 11.18 -1.99 7.72
N PRO A 134 11.40 -2.39 9.00
CA PRO A 134 11.67 -1.42 10.06
C PRO A 134 12.90 -0.52 9.83
N SER A 135 13.82 -0.89 8.94
CA SER A 135 14.96 -0.08 8.52
C SER A 135 14.61 1.15 7.68
N ASP A 136 13.43 1.20 7.05
CA ASP A 136 12.98 2.35 6.25
C ASP A 136 12.93 3.64 7.09
N LEU A 137 12.68 3.48 8.40
CA LEU A 137 12.60 4.57 9.38
C LEU A 137 13.95 5.21 9.76
N PHE A 138 15.07 4.73 9.22
CA PHE A 138 16.43 5.10 9.65
C PHE A 138 16.71 6.62 9.59
N LEU A 139 16.50 7.23 8.43
CA LEU A 139 16.52 8.68 8.23
C LEU A 139 15.24 9.13 7.54
N TYR A 140 14.27 9.55 8.37
CA TYR A 140 12.94 9.92 7.94
C TYR A 140 12.86 11.44 7.69
N ALA A 141 12.73 11.85 6.43
CA ALA A 141 12.49 13.25 6.07
C ALA A 141 10.98 13.56 6.05
N VAL A 142 10.55 14.54 6.84
CA VAL A 142 9.16 15.04 6.89
C VAL A 142 9.15 16.47 6.36
N THR A 143 8.33 16.78 5.35
CA THR A 143 8.39 18.09 4.67
C THR A 143 7.66 19.22 5.39
N ASP A 144 7.98 20.46 5.00
CA ASP A 144 7.16 21.65 5.25
C ASP A 144 7.47 22.71 4.17
N SER A 145 6.57 22.92 3.19
CA SER A 145 6.84 23.83 2.07
C SER A 145 7.08 25.28 2.47
N ARG A 146 6.68 25.73 3.67
CA ARG A 146 6.97 27.09 4.14
C ARG A 146 8.46 27.29 4.40
N MET A 147 9.15 26.22 4.82
CA MET A 147 10.60 26.23 5.01
C MET A 147 11.31 26.22 3.65
N ASN A 148 10.87 25.38 2.71
CA ASN A 148 11.42 25.34 1.35
C ASN A 148 11.28 26.68 0.60
N LYS A 149 10.11 27.33 0.70
CA LYS A 149 9.82 28.64 0.06
C LYS A 149 10.79 29.76 0.48
N LYS A 150 11.29 29.73 1.73
CA LYS A 150 12.32 30.68 2.24
C LYS A 150 13.65 30.59 1.48
N TRP A 151 13.95 29.44 0.89
CA TRP A 151 15.19 29.16 0.14
C TRP A 151 14.96 29.06 -1.37
N GLY A 152 13.74 29.35 -1.86
CA GLY A 152 13.39 29.26 -3.28
C GLY A 152 13.14 27.84 -3.80
N HIS A 153 13.17 26.82 -2.94
CA HIS A 153 13.03 25.42 -3.34
C HIS A 153 11.56 25.04 -3.59
N SER A 154 11.31 24.30 -4.67
CA SER A 154 10.04 23.59 -4.81
C SER A 154 10.01 22.38 -3.86
N ILE A 155 8.81 21.91 -3.51
CA ILE A 155 8.63 20.72 -2.68
C ILE A 155 9.24 19.47 -3.35
N THR A 156 9.06 19.36 -4.67
CA THR A 156 9.56 18.27 -5.51
C THR A 156 11.09 18.22 -5.55
N ASP A 157 11.74 19.37 -5.66
CA ASP A 157 13.21 19.46 -5.68
C ASP A 157 13.81 19.21 -4.29
N ALA A 158 13.16 19.69 -3.23
CA ALA A 158 13.55 19.41 -1.86
C ALA A 158 13.42 17.92 -1.52
N VAL A 159 12.36 17.23 -1.98
CA VAL A 159 12.22 15.78 -1.85
C VAL A 159 13.30 15.04 -2.63
N ARG A 160 13.58 15.42 -3.88
CA ARG A 160 14.67 14.83 -4.67
C ARG A 160 16.03 14.95 -3.96
N ALA A 161 16.34 16.15 -3.47
CA ALA A 161 17.57 16.42 -2.75
C ALA A 161 17.66 15.66 -1.41
N ALA A 162 16.55 15.43 -0.71
CA ALA A 162 16.54 14.57 0.48
C ALA A 162 16.84 13.10 0.12
N VAL A 163 16.22 12.57 -0.94
CA VAL A 163 16.47 11.20 -1.42
C VAL A 163 17.92 11.02 -1.89
N GLU A 164 18.45 11.92 -2.73
CA GLU A 164 19.86 11.95 -3.16
C GLU A 164 20.85 12.17 -1.98
N GLY A 165 20.36 12.74 -0.88
CA GLY A 165 21.08 12.91 0.37
C GLY A 165 21.11 11.67 1.27
N GLY A 166 20.28 10.65 0.99
CA GLY A 166 20.18 9.41 1.78
C GLY A 166 19.02 9.36 2.78
N ALA A 167 17.92 10.10 2.55
CA ALA A 167 16.67 9.85 3.28
C ALA A 167 16.07 8.49 2.89
N SER A 168 15.73 7.66 3.87
CA SER A 168 15.25 6.28 3.68
C SER A 168 13.72 6.17 3.63
N ILE A 169 13.00 7.23 4.01
CA ILE A 169 11.55 7.36 3.88
C ILE A 169 11.15 8.84 3.87
N ILE A 170 10.16 9.19 3.04
CA ILE A 170 9.65 10.56 2.90
C ILE A 170 8.21 10.65 3.43
N GLN A 171 7.88 11.74 4.13
CA GLN A 171 6.49 12.12 4.42
C GLN A 171 6.21 13.49 3.81
N LEU A 172 5.32 13.51 2.83
CA LEU A 172 4.82 14.75 2.26
C LEU A 172 3.74 15.32 3.18
N ARG A 173 4.03 16.50 3.73
CA ARG A 173 3.22 17.21 4.70
C ARG A 173 2.97 18.64 4.25
N GLU A 174 1.88 18.80 3.51
CA GLU A 174 1.33 20.10 3.13
C GLU A 174 0.07 20.38 3.97
N LYS A 175 0.12 21.43 4.79
CA LYS A 175 -1.02 21.89 5.61
C LYS A 175 -1.79 23.04 4.97
N ASP A 176 -1.09 23.85 4.21
CA ASP A 176 -1.55 25.16 3.73
C ASP A 176 -1.67 25.18 2.18
N ALA A 177 -1.74 24.00 1.55
CA ALA A 177 -1.86 23.81 0.10
C ALA A 177 -3.27 23.33 -0.26
N GLU A 178 -3.76 23.72 -1.43
CA GLU A 178 -5.05 23.25 -1.92
C GLU A 178 -5.03 21.76 -2.28
N THR A 179 -6.21 21.14 -2.27
CA THR A 179 -6.34 19.68 -2.47
C THR A 179 -5.87 19.22 -3.86
N LEU A 180 -5.94 20.08 -4.88
CA LEU A 180 -5.37 19.82 -6.20
C LEU A 180 -3.83 19.88 -6.17
N ASP A 181 -3.26 20.99 -5.70
CA ASP A 181 -1.81 21.22 -5.61
C ASP A 181 -1.11 20.12 -4.81
N PHE A 182 -1.70 19.69 -3.69
CA PHE A 182 -1.18 18.61 -2.87
C PHE A 182 -1.24 17.25 -3.59
N LEU A 183 -2.29 16.98 -4.38
CA LEU A 183 -2.40 15.75 -5.18
C LEU A 183 -1.37 15.71 -6.31
N GLU A 184 -1.09 16.85 -6.95
CA GLU A 184 -0.07 16.95 -8.01
C GLU A 184 1.35 16.84 -7.43
N ALA A 185 1.64 17.54 -6.33
CA ALA A 185 2.89 17.42 -5.59
C ALA A 185 3.12 15.98 -5.08
N ALA A 186 2.08 15.31 -4.58
CA ALA A 186 2.16 13.92 -4.13
C ALA A 186 2.56 12.97 -5.27
N LYS A 187 1.99 13.12 -6.47
CA LYS A 187 2.35 12.30 -7.64
C LYS A 187 3.79 12.55 -8.09
N ALA A 188 4.20 13.81 -8.22
CA ALA A 188 5.56 14.17 -8.62
C ALA A 188 6.62 13.67 -7.61
N CYS A 189 6.34 13.74 -6.31
CA CYS A 189 7.20 13.18 -5.27
C CYS A 189 7.23 11.65 -5.31
N LEU A 190 6.10 10.99 -5.58
CA LEU A 190 5.98 9.54 -5.61
C LEU A 190 6.82 8.91 -6.73
N GLU A 191 6.86 9.54 -7.90
CA GLU A 191 7.74 9.11 -9.01
C GLU A 191 9.22 9.19 -8.62
N ILE A 192 9.64 10.29 -7.99
CA ILE A 192 11.02 10.48 -7.50
C ILE A 192 11.41 9.43 -6.46
N CYS A 193 10.54 9.17 -5.49
CA CYS A 193 10.82 8.22 -4.41
C CYS A 193 10.91 6.78 -4.96
N ARG A 194 10.00 6.40 -5.88
CA ARG A 194 10.01 5.08 -6.53
C ARG A 194 11.21 4.81 -7.42
N LEU A 195 11.78 5.84 -8.07
CA LEU A 195 13.03 5.71 -8.82
C LEU A 195 14.24 5.35 -7.95
N HIS A 196 14.15 5.52 -6.64
CA HIS A 196 15.20 5.26 -5.66
C HIS A 196 14.83 4.16 -4.64
N ASP A 197 13.72 3.45 -4.86
CA ASP A 197 13.14 2.44 -3.95
C ASP A 197 12.85 2.97 -2.53
N VAL A 198 12.52 4.27 -2.41
CA VAL A 198 12.16 4.93 -1.15
C VAL A 198 10.63 4.99 -1.03
N PRO A 199 10.02 4.60 0.11
CA PRO A 199 8.57 4.76 0.32
C PRO A 199 8.16 6.22 0.58
N LEU A 200 7.03 6.63 -0.01
CA LEU A 200 6.41 7.94 0.24
C LEU A 200 5.10 7.81 1.03
N LEU A 201 5.02 8.50 2.17
CA LEU A 201 3.81 8.59 3.00
C LEU A 201 3.18 9.98 2.90
N ILE A 202 1.85 10.05 3.02
CA ILE A 202 1.10 11.31 3.11
C ILE A 202 0.72 11.60 4.57
N ASN A 203 0.97 12.82 5.04
CA ASN A 203 0.54 13.27 6.37
C ASN A 203 -0.96 13.60 6.40
N ASP A 204 -1.69 13.02 7.36
CA ASP A 204 -3.11 13.23 7.72
C ASP A 204 -4.19 12.96 6.62
N ARG A 205 -3.87 13.12 5.33
CA ARG A 205 -4.83 13.02 4.19
C ARG A 205 -4.88 11.63 3.54
N ILE A 206 -5.73 10.75 4.06
CA ILE A 206 -5.99 9.40 3.51
C ILE A 206 -6.52 9.45 2.06
N ASP A 207 -7.34 10.46 1.74
CA ASP A 207 -7.88 10.69 0.40
C ASP A 207 -6.80 11.04 -0.64
N ILE A 208 -5.83 11.89 -0.27
CA ILE A 208 -4.67 12.20 -1.10
C ILE A 208 -3.79 10.96 -1.29
N ALA A 209 -3.60 10.13 -0.25
CA ALA A 209 -2.84 8.88 -0.37
C ALA A 209 -3.48 7.89 -1.35
N LEU A 210 -4.80 7.73 -1.28
CA LEU A 210 -5.58 6.90 -2.22
C LEU A 210 -5.53 7.46 -3.66
N ALA A 211 -5.71 8.77 -3.83
CA ALA A 211 -5.78 9.41 -5.15
C ALA A 211 -4.41 9.59 -5.85
N SER A 212 -3.32 9.65 -5.08
CA SER A 212 -1.93 9.64 -5.61
C SER A 212 -1.38 8.24 -5.81
N GLY A 213 -1.91 7.25 -5.07
CA GLY A 213 -1.36 5.89 -5.03
C GLY A 213 -0.12 5.75 -4.13
N ALA A 214 0.16 6.74 -3.27
CA ALA A 214 1.26 6.77 -2.32
C ALA A 214 1.29 5.54 -1.41
N ASP A 215 2.46 5.22 -0.87
CA ASP A 215 2.71 3.90 -0.25
C ASP A 215 2.10 3.77 1.15
N GLY A 216 1.68 4.89 1.75
CA GLY A 216 0.87 4.90 2.96
C GLY A 216 0.60 6.30 3.53
N VAL A 217 0.29 6.34 4.83
CA VAL A 217 -0.02 7.57 5.58
C VAL A 217 0.73 7.65 6.91
N HIS A 218 0.80 8.85 7.47
CA HIS A 218 1.03 9.09 8.89
C HIS A 218 -0.13 9.92 9.46
N VAL A 219 -0.67 9.54 10.62
CA VAL A 219 -1.79 10.25 11.28
C VAL A 219 -1.45 10.66 12.71
N GLY A 220 -2.00 11.80 13.15
CA GLY A 220 -1.93 12.25 14.53
C GLY A 220 -3.06 11.73 15.42
N GLN A 221 -3.05 12.18 16.69
CA GLN A 221 -4.03 11.78 17.72
C GLN A 221 -5.38 12.53 17.60
N SER A 222 -5.50 13.48 16.68
CA SER A 222 -6.72 14.27 16.43
C SER A 222 -7.32 14.03 15.04
N ASP A 223 -6.69 13.14 14.28
CA ASP A 223 -6.94 12.89 12.87
C ASP A 223 -7.75 11.59 12.70
N MET A 224 -7.79 11.00 11.51
CA MET A 224 -8.50 9.72 11.32
C MET A 224 -7.87 8.59 12.17
N PRO A 225 -8.64 7.86 12.98
CA PRO A 225 -8.13 6.71 13.75
C PRO A 225 -7.46 5.66 12.85
N ALA A 226 -6.42 5.00 13.37
CA ALA A 226 -5.58 4.10 12.57
C ALA A 226 -6.38 2.88 12.05
N HIS A 227 -7.33 2.37 12.83
CA HIS A 227 -8.20 1.27 12.39
C HIS A 227 -9.12 1.67 11.22
N ALA A 228 -9.58 2.93 11.18
CA ALA A 228 -10.40 3.46 10.09
C ALA A 228 -9.56 3.73 8.84
N ALA A 229 -8.34 4.28 9.01
CA ALA A 229 -7.37 4.41 7.92
C ALA A 229 -7.00 3.03 7.33
N ARG A 230 -6.80 2.01 8.17
CA ARG A 230 -6.54 0.62 7.76
C ARG A 230 -7.70 0.02 6.96
N ALA A 231 -8.95 0.28 7.36
CA ALA A 231 -10.13 -0.18 6.64
C ALA A 231 -10.27 0.45 5.24
N LEU A 232 -9.81 1.69 5.05
CA LEU A 232 -9.84 2.39 3.75
C LEU A 232 -8.64 2.07 2.85
N LEU A 233 -7.44 1.95 3.43
CA LEU A 233 -6.18 1.76 2.70
C LEU A 233 -5.86 0.28 2.41
N GLY A 234 -6.48 -0.65 3.15
CA GLY A 234 -6.22 -2.08 3.04
C GLY A 234 -4.97 -2.56 3.81
N PRO A 235 -4.63 -3.86 3.69
CA PRO A 235 -3.54 -4.47 4.46
C PRO A 235 -2.14 -4.06 3.98
N ASP A 236 -1.98 -3.72 2.71
CA ASP A 236 -0.66 -3.56 2.06
C ASP A 236 -0.03 -2.17 2.21
N LYS A 237 -0.79 -1.18 2.70
CA LYS A 237 -0.35 0.22 2.82
C LYS A 237 0.21 0.52 4.20
N ILE A 238 1.22 1.38 4.25
CA ILE A 238 1.93 1.74 5.49
C ILE A 238 1.08 2.72 6.32
N ILE A 239 0.95 2.49 7.63
CA ILE A 239 0.24 3.38 8.56
C ILE A 239 1.14 3.72 9.75
N GLY A 240 1.61 4.95 9.80
CA GLY A 240 2.30 5.53 10.95
C GLY A 240 1.35 6.29 11.88
N VAL A 241 1.59 6.22 13.20
CA VAL A 241 0.82 6.99 14.19
C VAL A 241 1.76 7.83 15.06
N SER A 242 1.46 9.12 15.24
CA SER A 242 2.16 9.96 16.22
C SER A 242 1.77 9.55 17.65
N CYS A 243 2.76 9.24 18.49
CA CYS A 243 2.57 8.84 19.89
C CYS A 243 3.49 9.62 20.84
N LYS A 244 3.04 9.78 22.10
CA LYS A 244 3.77 10.43 23.19
C LYS A 244 3.77 9.65 24.50
N THR A 245 2.88 8.67 24.65
CA THR A 245 2.73 7.88 25.89
C THR A 245 2.66 6.38 25.58
N PRO A 246 2.97 5.49 26.56
CA PRO A 246 2.82 4.04 26.43
C PRO A 246 1.44 3.59 25.97
N GLU A 247 0.38 4.25 26.43
CA GLU A 247 -1.01 3.92 26.14
C GLU A 247 -1.37 4.23 24.67
N GLN A 248 -0.80 5.30 24.12
CA GLN A 248 -0.94 5.64 22.70
C GLN A 248 -0.20 4.64 21.81
N ALA A 249 1.01 4.19 22.21
CA ALA A 249 1.75 3.16 21.50
C ALA A 249 1.02 1.79 21.52
N HIS A 250 0.44 1.42 22.67
CA HIS A 250 -0.40 0.23 22.79
C HIS A 250 -1.65 0.31 21.89
N ARG A 251 -2.31 1.47 21.86
CA ARG A 251 -3.49 1.71 21.00
C ARG A 251 -3.13 1.63 19.51
N ALA A 252 -2.03 2.27 19.08
CA ALA A 252 -1.58 2.22 17.70
C ALA A 252 -1.32 0.78 17.22
N TRP A 253 -0.72 -0.06 18.08
CA TRP A 253 -0.55 -1.49 17.82
C TRP A 253 -1.89 -2.23 17.72
N ALA A 254 -2.82 -1.99 18.65
CA ALA A 254 -4.15 -2.63 18.65
C ALA A 254 -5.03 -2.20 17.45
N GLU A 255 -4.84 -0.99 16.93
CA GLU A 255 -5.53 -0.45 15.76
C GLU A 255 -4.87 -0.81 14.41
N GLY A 256 -3.75 -1.55 14.42
CA GLY A 256 -3.11 -2.05 13.20
C GLY A 256 -2.24 -1.05 12.45
N ALA A 257 -1.59 -0.13 13.17
CA ALA A 257 -0.48 0.68 12.64
C ALA A 257 0.80 -0.17 12.48
N ASP A 258 1.66 0.21 11.53
CA ASP A 258 2.91 -0.50 11.21
C ASP A 258 4.12 0.06 11.97
N TYR A 259 4.08 1.33 12.36
CA TYR A 259 5.10 1.99 13.20
C TYR A 259 4.51 3.18 13.97
N ILE A 260 5.27 3.69 14.94
CA ILE A 260 4.92 4.92 15.66
C ILE A 260 6.01 6.01 15.55
N GLY A 261 5.57 7.26 15.41
CA GLY A 261 6.41 8.45 15.53
C GLY A 261 6.38 8.96 16.97
N CYS A 262 7.43 8.71 17.75
CA CYS A 262 7.51 9.13 19.14
C CYS A 262 7.97 10.60 19.25
N GLY A 263 7.03 11.49 19.59
CA GLY A 263 7.15 12.92 19.28
C GLY A 263 7.37 13.87 20.46
N GLY A 264 8.32 14.79 20.27
CA GLY A 264 8.69 15.81 21.26
C GLY A 264 9.94 15.43 22.07
N VAL A 265 10.91 14.74 21.47
CA VAL A 265 12.14 14.34 22.18
C VAL A 265 12.94 15.55 22.67
N TYR A 266 13.02 16.60 21.84
CA TYR A 266 13.55 17.92 22.20
C TYR A 266 12.55 19.02 21.83
N PRO A 267 12.69 20.25 22.39
CA PRO A 267 11.87 21.40 22.01
C PRO A 267 11.96 21.72 20.51
N THR A 268 10.84 22.14 19.91
CA THR A 268 10.78 22.55 18.50
C THR A 268 9.57 23.43 18.21
N ASN A 269 9.73 24.36 17.26
CA ASN A 269 8.68 25.28 16.79
C ASN A 269 7.96 24.75 15.53
N THR A 270 8.31 23.56 15.01
CA THR A 270 7.77 23.03 13.73
C THR A 270 6.31 22.56 13.81
N LYS A 271 5.83 22.19 15.00
CA LYS A 271 4.44 21.81 15.25
C LYS A 271 3.95 22.58 16.48
N GLU A 272 2.87 23.33 16.30
CA GLU A 272 2.21 24.07 17.38
C GLU A 272 1.78 23.14 18.52
N ASN A 273 1.80 23.66 19.74
CA ASN A 273 1.41 22.95 20.98
C ASN A 273 2.13 21.60 21.21
N ASN A 274 3.34 21.44 20.68
CA ASN A 274 4.09 20.20 20.81
C ASN A 274 4.77 20.04 22.18
N GLN A 275 4.03 19.53 23.18
CA GLN A 275 4.58 19.10 24.48
C GLN A 275 5.85 18.24 24.30
N THR A 276 6.92 18.59 24.99
CA THR A 276 8.20 17.85 25.01
C THR A 276 8.12 16.70 26.03
N ILE A 277 8.61 15.51 25.66
CA ILE A 277 8.63 14.29 26.47
C ILE A 277 10.05 13.88 26.91
N GLY A 278 11.10 14.43 26.28
CA GLY A 278 12.49 14.11 26.61
C GLY A 278 12.93 12.70 26.17
N LEU A 279 14.19 12.37 26.48
CA LEU A 279 14.75 11.04 26.22
C LEU A 279 14.10 9.96 27.10
N ASP A 280 13.73 10.26 28.34
CA ASP A 280 13.06 9.29 29.23
C ASP A 280 11.62 9.01 28.81
N GLY A 281 10.91 9.99 28.26
CA GLY A 281 9.60 9.79 27.63
C GLY A 281 9.71 8.91 26.38
N LEU A 282 10.67 9.20 25.49
CA LEU A 282 11.01 8.34 24.35
C LEU A 282 11.32 6.90 24.80
N LYS A 283 12.18 6.73 25.82
CA LYS A 283 12.54 5.43 26.39
C LYS A 283 11.31 4.67 26.90
N SER A 284 10.42 5.35 27.61
CA SER A 284 9.19 4.78 28.15
C SER A 284 8.22 4.33 27.06
N VAL A 285 8.06 5.12 26.00
CA VAL A 285 7.24 4.77 24.83
C VAL A 285 7.86 3.58 24.08
N CYS A 286 9.17 3.58 23.85
CA CYS A 286 9.87 2.46 23.22
C CYS A 286 9.72 1.16 24.03
N LEU A 287 9.93 1.18 25.34
CA LEU A 287 9.81 -0.02 26.18
C LEU A 287 8.38 -0.62 26.22
N ALA A 288 7.35 0.19 25.95
CA ALA A 288 5.96 -0.27 25.82
C ALA A 288 5.55 -0.64 24.38
N SER A 289 6.26 -0.14 23.37
CA SER A 289 5.89 -0.32 21.96
C SER A 289 6.24 -1.70 21.42
N LYS A 290 5.22 -2.42 20.93
CA LYS A 290 5.42 -3.61 20.09
C LYS A 290 5.74 -3.29 18.63
N LEU A 291 5.60 -2.03 18.24
CA LEU A 291 5.88 -1.53 16.89
C LEU A 291 7.27 -0.90 16.78
N PRO A 292 7.88 -0.88 15.58
CA PRO A 292 8.98 0.02 15.26
C PRO A 292 8.69 1.46 15.67
N VAL A 293 9.71 2.14 16.18
CA VAL A 293 9.64 3.52 16.66
C VAL A 293 10.62 4.37 15.86
N VAL A 294 10.16 5.53 15.39
CA VAL A 294 11.00 6.62 14.92
C VAL A 294 10.89 7.80 15.89
N ALA A 295 12.03 8.33 16.33
CA ALA A 295 12.05 9.48 17.24
C ALA A 295 11.88 10.79 16.45
N ILE A 296 11.04 11.73 16.92
CA ILE A 296 10.78 13.00 16.22
C ILE A 296 10.69 14.21 17.17
N GLY A 297 11.08 15.39 16.66
CA GLY A 297 10.90 16.69 17.32
C GLY A 297 12.19 17.22 17.97
N GLY A 298 12.70 18.32 17.41
CA GLY A 298 13.93 18.99 17.87
C GLY A 298 15.22 18.19 17.64
N ILE A 299 15.15 17.11 16.86
CA ILE A 299 16.31 16.30 16.48
C ILE A 299 16.99 16.90 15.25
N GLY A 300 18.32 16.88 15.25
CA GLY A 300 19.18 17.26 14.13
C GLY A 300 20.61 16.75 14.31
N ILE A 301 21.52 17.23 13.46
CA ILE A 301 22.90 16.70 13.33
C ILE A 301 23.65 16.66 14.68
N SER A 302 23.42 17.62 15.58
CA SER A 302 24.13 17.74 16.86
C SER A 302 23.59 16.87 18.01
N ASN A 303 22.41 16.25 17.88
CA ASN A 303 21.80 15.45 18.94
C ASN A 303 21.23 14.09 18.48
N ALA A 304 21.17 13.80 17.18
CA ALA A 304 20.70 12.53 16.64
C ALA A 304 21.54 11.32 17.13
N GLU A 305 22.86 11.48 17.30
CA GLU A 305 23.72 10.44 17.87
C GLU A 305 23.29 10.05 19.29
N ALA A 306 22.95 11.03 20.14
CA ALA A 306 22.50 10.77 21.52
C ALA A 306 21.15 10.03 21.58
N VAL A 307 20.30 10.21 20.57
CA VAL A 307 19.02 9.48 20.43
C VAL A 307 19.28 8.03 20.01
N MET A 308 20.14 7.79 19.02
CA MET A 308 20.45 6.43 18.57
C MET A 308 21.29 5.64 19.59
N ALA A 309 22.18 6.32 20.33
CA ALA A 309 23.00 5.75 21.39
C ALA A 309 22.20 5.22 22.60
N MET A 310 20.87 5.43 22.64
CA MET A 310 19.99 4.79 23.61
C MET A 310 19.89 3.25 23.43
N GLY A 311 20.28 2.71 22.27
CA GLY A 311 20.39 1.25 22.03
C GLY A 311 19.07 0.48 22.10
N LEU A 312 17.93 1.16 21.98
CA LEU A 312 16.60 0.55 22.14
C LEU A 312 16.24 -0.28 20.90
N PRO A 313 15.93 -1.59 21.02
CA PRO A 313 15.90 -2.51 19.88
C PRO A 313 14.78 -2.23 18.87
N ASN A 314 13.73 -1.50 19.27
CA ASN A 314 12.64 -1.05 18.39
C ASN A 314 12.77 0.42 17.95
N LEU A 315 13.72 1.20 18.48
CA LEU A 315 14.06 2.52 17.94
C LEU A 315 14.88 2.31 16.67
N LYS A 316 14.31 2.66 15.52
CA LYS A 316 14.90 2.34 14.21
C LYS A 316 15.60 3.52 13.52
N GLY A 317 15.31 4.74 13.96
CA GLY A 317 15.89 5.94 13.37
C GLY A 317 15.30 7.22 13.92
N VAL A 318 15.57 8.32 13.22
CA VAL A 318 15.09 9.66 13.58
C VAL A 318 14.34 10.30 12.41
N ALA A 319 13.30 11.06 12.75
CA ALA A 319 12.55 11.89 11.81
C ALA A 319 12.83 13.37 12.03
N VAL A 320 13.00 14.09 10.92
CA VAL A 320 13.48 15.47 10.90
C VAL A 320 12.72 16.32 9.87
N VAL A 321 12.58 17.62 10.16
CA VAL A 321 11.95 18.62 9.28
C VAL A 321 12.94 19.74 9.00
N SER A 322 13.03 20.75 9.87
CA SER A 322 13.83 21.97 9.67
C SER A 322 15.33 21.72 9.52
N THR A 323 15.85 20.63 10.10
CA THR A 323 17.25 20.18 9.91
C THR A 323 17.60 19.96 8.43
N LEU A 324 16.61 19.56 7.61
CA LEU A 324 16.79 19.31 6.17
C LEU A 324 16.14 20.42 5.32
N PHE A 325 14.94 20.88 5.70
CA PHE A 325 14.09 21.74 4.86
C PHE A 325 14.15 23.24 5.20
N ASP A 326 14.71 23.65 6.35
CA ASP A 326 15.09 25.06 6.57
C ASP A 326 16.59 25.26 6.28
N ARG A 327 16.98 24.93 5.05
CA ARG A 327 18.36 24.88 4.58
C ARG A 327 18.48 25.23 3.10
N GLU A 328 19.57 25.91 2.76
CA GLU A 328 19.98 26.20 1.39
C GLU A 328 20.23 24.93 0.56
N CYS A 329 20.83 23.89 1.15
CA CYS A 329 21.17 22.64 0.46
C CYS A 329 20.71 21.40 1.23
N VAL A 330 19.47 20.97 0.97
CA VAL A 330 18.82 19.80 1.59
C VAL A 330 19.67 18.53 1.47
N ALA A 331 20.26 18.27 0.29
CA ALA A 331 21.08 17.08 0.03
C ALA A 331 22.35 17.02 0.91
N THR A 332 23.01 18.15 1.12
CA THR A 332 24.22 18.22 1.96
C THR A 332 23.90 17.94 3.42
N GLU A 333 22.82 18.52 3.95
CA GLU A 333 22.44 18.35 5.35
C GLU A 333 21.88 16.94 5.62
N THR A 334 21.13 16.37 4.67
CA THR A 334 20.66 14.99 4.74
C THR A 334 21.85 14.01 4.74
N ARG A 335 22.85 14.23 3.87
CA ARG A 335 24.05 13.39 3.79
C ARG A 335 24.94 13.49 5.04
N LYS A 336 25.01 14.66 5.67
CA LYS A 336 25.66 14.84 6.99
C LYS A 336 24.92 14.04 8.07
N LEU A 337 23.60 14.15 8.14
CA LEU A 337 22.79 13.45 9.14
C LEU A 337 22.83 11.92 8.95
N HIS A 338 22.69 11.42 7.72
CA HIS A 338 22.85 10.01 7.39
C HIS A 338 24.19 9.47 7.90
N LYS A 339 25.30 10.19 7.64
CA LYS A 339 26.63 9.80 8.11
C LYS A 339 26.70 9.70 9.64
N VAL A 340 26.14 10.65 10.38
CA VAL A 340 26.10 10.60 11.87
C VAL A 340 25.31 9.39 12.35
N LEU A 341 24.16 9.10 11.74
CA LEU A 341 23.33 7.94 12.07
C LEU A 341 24.05 6.62 11.76
N SER A 342 24.72 6.50 10.60
CA SER A 342 25.50 5.31 10.24
C SER A 342 26.64 5.08 11.23
N GLN A 343 27.39 6.14 11.57
CA GLN A 343 28.48 6.07 12.55
C GLN A 343 27.98 5.71 13.96
N SER A 344 26.76 6.12 14.33
CA SER A 344 26.12 5.74 15.59
C SER A 344 25.77 4.25 15.60
N ALA A 345 25.18 3.74 14.50
CA ALA A 345 24.82 2.33 14.36
C ALA A 345 26.04 1.39 14.39
N THR A 346 27.19 1.80 13.82
CA THR A 346 28.44 1.02 13.90
C THR A 346 29.01 0.93 15.31
N LYS A 347 28.71 1.86 16.22
CA LYS A 347 29.18 1.84 17.63
C LYS A 347 28.30 0.98 18.56
N ALA A 348 27.14 0.53 18.08
CA ALA A 348 26.13 -0.16 18.89
C ALA A 348 26.08 -1.68 18.66
N ASN A 349 26.92 -2.20 17.76
CA ASN A 349 27.10 -3.62 17.44
C ASN A 349 28.52 -4.07 17.81
#